data_AF-A0A9P4QV04-F1
#
_entry.id   AF-A0A9P4QV04-F1
#
_cell.length_a   1.000
_cell.length_b   1.000
_cell.length_c   1.000
_cell.angle_alpha   90.00
_cell.angle_beta   90.00
_cell.angle_gamma   90.00
#
_symmetry.space_group_name_H-M   'P 1'
#
loop_
_entity.id
_entity.type
_entity.pdbx_description
1 polymer ?
#
loop_
_entity_poly.entity_id
_entity_poly.type
_entity_poly.pdbx_seq_one_letter_code
_entity_poly.pdbx_strand_id
1 'polypeptide(L)' 'MGENDLVCILFGCSVPVILRQRLGGPGNSHFELLGEAYIHGKMDGEALATFDADALASKTQDFDIY' A
#
# COMPACT_ATOMS: atom_id res chain seq x y z
N MET A 1 -3.39 -1.48 14.51
CA MET A 1 -2.49 -2.17 13.56
C MET A 1 -1.94 -3.40 14.26
N GLY A 2 -2.07 -4.55 13.60
CA GLY A 2 -1.39 -5.78 13.96
C GLY A 2 0.02 -5.79 13.40
N GLU A 3 0.78 -6.81 13.79
CA GLU A 3 2.09 -7.08 13.20
C GLU A 3 1.95 -7.32 11.69
N ASN A 4 2.85 -6.71 10.91
CA ASN A 4 2.89 -6.76 9.44
C ASN A 4 1.76 -6.03 8.69
N ASP A 5 1.04 -5.12 9.37
CA ASP A 5 0.14 -4.17 8.70
C ASP A 5 0.95 -3.04 8.06
N LEU A 6 0.71 -2.82 6.78
CA LEU A 6 1.24 -1.73 5.98
C LEU A 6 0.10 -0.78 5.63
N VAL A 7 0.36 0.51 5.81
CA VAL A 7 -0.46 1.58 5.25
C VAL A 7 0.12 1.91 3.87
N CYS A 8 -0.68 1.81 2.83
CA CYS A 8 -0.23 2.09 1.46
C CYS A 8 -1.31 2.77 0.63
N ILE A 9 -0.87 3.45 -0.44
CA ILE A 9 -1.73 3.94 -1.50
C ILE A 9 -1.64 2.92 -2.63
N LEU A 10 -2.76 2.32 -3.02
CA LEU A 10 -2.84 1.55 -4.26
C LEU A 10 -3.07 2.53 -5.41
N PHE A 11 -2.25 2.48 -6.46
CA PHE A 11 -2.44 3.35 -7.62
C PHE A 11 -3.82 3.09 -8.24
N GLY A 12 -4.62 4.16 -8.34
CA GLY A 12 -6.02 4.09 -8.80
C GLY A 12 -7.06 4.04 -7.69
N CYS A 13 -6.68 3.81 -6.43
CA CYS A 13 -7.57 3.99 -5.28
C CYS A 13 -7.65 5.47 -4.87
N SER A 14 -8.81 5.87 -4.36
CA SER A 14 -9.08 7.25 -3.91
C SER A 14 -8.61 7.53 -2.49
N VAL A 15 -8.19 6.51 -1.72
CA VAL A 15 -7.83 6.65 -0.31
C VAL A 15 -6.72 5.65 0.08
N PRO A 16 -5.97 5.90 1.17
CA PRO A 16 -5.07 4.91 1.75
C PRO A 16 -5.80 3.64 2.17
N VAL A 17 -5.09 2.53 2.10
CA VAL A 17 -5.58 1.21 2.52
C VAL A 17 -4.60 0.53 3.47
N ILE A 18 -5.10 -0.45 4.22
CA ILE A 18 -4.29 -1.34 5.03
C ILE A 18 -4.11 -2.66 4.29
N LEU A 19 -2.86 -3.01 4.00
CA LEU A 19 -2.46 -4.34 3.55
C LEU A 19 -1.79 -5.09 4.70
N ARG A 20 -2.10 -6.37 4.86
CA ARG A 20 -1.37 -7.24 5.78
C ARG A 20 -0.53 -8.23 5.01
N GLN A 21 0.77 -8.29 5.32
CA GLN A 21 1.62 -9.34 4.78
C GLN A 21 1.27 -10.67 5.44
N ARG A 22 0.90 -11.66 4.63
CA ARG A 22 0.69 -13.04 5.04
C ARG A 22 1.89 -13.86 4.60
N LEU A 23 2.62 -14.41 5.56
CA LEU A 23 3.71 -15.35 5.31
C LEU A 23 3.13 -16.76 5.32
N GLY A 24 3.00 -17.37 4.14
CA GLY A 24 2.70 -18.79 4.00
C GLY A 24 3.97 -19.65 3.92
N GLY A 25 3.82 -20.89 3.46
CA GLY A 25 4.94 -21.75 3.11
C GLY A 25 5.81 -21.17 1.97
N PRO A 26 6.89 -21.86 1.57
CA PRO A 26 7.79 -21.40 0.51
C PRO A 26 7.02 -21.01 -0.76
N GLY A 27 7.12 -19.75 -1.17
CA GLY A 27 6.42 -19.21 -2.35
C GLY A 27 4.95 -18.80 -2.14
N ASN A 28 4.42 -18.86 -0.91
CA ASN A 28 3.03 -18.51 -0.60
C ASN A 28 2.93 -17.25 0.28
N SER A 29 3.80 -16.28 0.05
CA SER A 29 3.65 -14.95 0.64
C SER A 29 2.71 -14.11 -0.22
N HIS A 30 1.70 -13.50 0.39
CA HIS A 30 0.77 -12.60 -0.28
C HIS A 30 0.38 -11.43 0.63
N PHE A 31 -0.26 -10.42 0.05
CA PHE A 31 -0.83 -9.31 0.80
C PHE A 31 -2.36 -9.45 0.82
N GLU A 32 -2.94 -9.29 1.99
CA GLU A 32 -4.39 -9.26 2.19
C GLU A 32 -4.84 -7.81 2.40
N LEU A 33 -5.80 -7.35 1.60
CA LEU A 33 -6.44 -6.05 1.78
C LEU A 33 -7.40 -6.12 2.96
N LEU A 34 -7.09 -5.41 4.05
CA LEU A 34 -7.93 -5.39 5.25
C LEU A 34 -9.02 -4.31 5.17
N GLY A 35 -8.80 -3.23 4.43
CA GLY A 35 -9.77 -2.16 4.24
C GLY A 35 -9.13 -0.79 4.03
N GLU A 36 -9.99 0.23 3.96
CA GLU A 36 -9.60 1.64 3.82
C GLU A 36 -9.10 2.23 5.15
N ALA A 37 -8.25 3.25 5.06
CA ALA A 37 -7.74 3.99 6.20
C ALA A 37 -7.89 5.50 5.98
N TYR A 38 -8.30 6.21 7.03
CA TYR A 38 -8.26 7.66 7.04
C TYR A 38 -6.88 8.16 7.49
N ILE A 39 -6.24 8.98 6.67
CA ILE A 39 -5.01 9.66 7.00
C ILE A 39 -5.15 11.12 6.63
N HIS A 40 -5.06 11.98 7.64
CA HIS A 40 -5.20 13.41 7.44
C HIS A 40 -4.14 13.93 6.45
N GLY A 41 -4.60 14.63 5.40
CA GLY A 41 -3.75 15.21 4.36
C GLY A 41 -3.05 14.19 3.47
N LYS A 42 -3.63 12.99 3.30
CA LYS A 42 -3.13 11.93 2.39
C LYS A 42 -4.25 11.21 1.64
N MET A 43 -5.45 11.79 1.58
CA MET A 43 -6.64 11.18 0.99
C MET A 43 -6.83 11.61 -0.47
N ASP A 44 -6.73 12.90 -0.77
CA ASP A 44 -7.04 13.51 -2.08
C ASP A 44 -5.78 13.63 -2.97
N GLY A 45 -4.97 12.57 -3.00
CA GLY A 45 -3.75 12.52 -3.82
C GLY A 45 -2.55 13.28 -3.26
N GLU A 46 -2.65 13.90 -2.07
CA GLU A 46 -1.53 14.62 -1.47
C GLU A 46 -0.36 13.69 -1.12
N ALA A 47 -0.67 12.40 -0.89
CA ALA A 47 0.34 11.37 -0.72
C ALA A 47 1.28 11.27 -1.92
N LEU A 48 0.74 11.35 -3.15
CA LEU A 48 1.51 11.28 -4.38
C LEU A 48 2.15 12.62 -4.73
N ALA A 49 1.46 13.74 -4.48
CA ALA A 49 1.97 15.08 -4.79
C ALA A 49 3.21 15.48 -3.97
N THR A 50 3.51 14.77 -2.88
CA THR A 50 4.69 15.04 -2.03
C THR A 50 5.98 14.45 -2.60
N PHE A 51 5.90 13.47 -3.51
CA PHE A 51 7.07 12.76 -4.02
C PHE A 51 7.43 13.22 -5.43
N ASP A 52 8.73 13.37 -5.70
CA ASP A 52 9.22 13.42 -7.07
C ASP A 52 9.18 12.02 -7.71
N ALA A 53 9.43 11.97 -9.02
CA ALA A 53 9.34 10.72 -9.78
C ALA A 53 10.31 9.64 -9.27
N ASP A 54 11.53 10.03 -8.88
CA ASP A 54 12.56 9.10 -8.41
C ASP A 54 12.20 8.54 -7.02
N ALA A 55 11.74 9.40 -6.12
CA ALA A 55 11.26 9.01 -4.80
C ALA A 55 10.04 8.08 -4.90
N LEU A 56 9.10 8.37 -5.80
CA LEU A 56 7.92 7.55 -6.02
C LEU A 56 8.29 6.16 -6.56
N ALA A 57 9.20 6.10 -7.55
CA ALA A 57 9.68 4.83 -8.11
C ALA A 57 10.38 3.97 -7.03
N SER A 58 11.20 4.58 -6.16
CA SER A 58 11.91 3.86 -5.10
C SER A 58 11.01 3.29 -4.00
N LYS A 59 9.78 3.81 -3.86
CA LYS A 59 8.81 3.44 -2.80
C LYS A 59 7.64 2.63 -3.33
N THR A 60 7.60 2.37 -4.64
CA THR A 60 6.55 1.59 -5.28
C THR A 60 6.93 0.12 -5.33
N GLN A 61 5.96 -0.75 -5.09
CA GLN A 61 6.08 -2.19 -5.28
C GLN A 61 4.95 -2.67 -6.18
N ASP A 62 5.30 -3.40 -7.23
CA ASP A 62 4.34 -4.02 -8.13
C ASP A 62 3.90 -5.38 -7.60
N PHE A 63 2.64 -5.72 -7.86
CA PHE A 63 2.03 -7.00 -7.49
C PHE A 63 1.35 -7.61 -8.70
N ASP A 64 1.65 -8.87 -8.99
CA ASP A 64 0.92 -9.65 -9.97
C ASP A 64 -0.39 -10.16 -9.35
N ILE A 65 -1.51 -9.87 -10.01
CA ILE A 65 -2.83 -10.40 -9.66
C ILE A 65 -3.13 -11.53 -10.64
N TYR A 66 -2.95 -12.77 -10.20
CA TYR A 66 -3.23 -13.99 -10.98
C TYR A 66 -4.65 -14.50 -10.80
#